data_AF-A0A3A4ZI89-F1
#
_entry.id   AF-A0A3A4ZI89-F1
#
_cell.length_a   1.000
_cell.length_b   1.000
_cell.length_c   1.000
_cell.angle_alpha   90.00
_cell.angle_beta   90.00
_cell.angle_gamma   90.00
#
_symmetry.space_group_name_H-M   'P 1'
#
loop_
_entity.id
_entity.type
_entity.pdbx_description
1 polymer ?
#
loop_
_entity_poly.entity_id
_entity_poly.type
_entity_poly.pdbx_seq_one_letter_code
_entity_poly.pdbx_strand_id
1 'polypeptide(L)'
;MKKYSVLAVFVIFFVLASYGVRSVSANEGFVELRNTVGEDARCHVTSGIMQDLQYNVLVLCRDITYPGGTDIFNYIVWTTPTSGGVQKLGEIALGKVLFKTKNEFTSIFVTKERDKDTREPKGQVVMQGSLQQITFLDGSNRVQNQPELGQPETSPSPIPTAQPQSVVSRLLAAGGVIAFIALFGVLLLVFVVTRK
;
A
#
# COMPACT_ATOMS: atom_id res chain seq x y z
N MET A 1 -20.32 30.52 -35.49
CA MET A 1 -20.22 30.75 -34.03
C MET A 1 -20.56 29.53 -33.15
N LYS A 2 -21.54 28.68 -33.50
CA LYS A 2 -21.89 27.46 -32.72
C LYS A 2 -20.76 26.42 -32.53
N LYS A 3 -19.81 26.31 -33.47
CA LYS A 3 -18.72 25.31 -33.44
C LYS A 3 -17.69 25.53 -32.32
N TYR A 4 -17.47 26.78 -31.89
CA TYR A 4 -16.52 27.11 -30.82
C TYR A 4 -17.10 26.92 -29.41
N SER A 5 -18.43 26.97 -29.28
CA SER A 5 -19.12 26.74 -28.00
C SER A 5 -19.03 25.27 -27.55
N VAL A 6 -19.20 24.34 -28.50
CA VAL A 6 -19.06 22.89 -28.21
C VAL A 6 -17.64 22.53 -27.78
N LEU A 7 -16.63 23.16 -28.39
CA LEU A 7 -15.23 22.91 -28.08
C LEU A 7 -14.85 23.45 -26.69
N ALA A 8 -15.38 24.61 -26.30
CA ALA A 8 -15.16 25.19 -24.97
C ALA A 8 -15.77 24.33 -23.85
N VAL A 9 -16.97 23.77 -24.07
CA VAL A 9 -17.62 22.88 -23.09
C VAL A 9 -16.82 21.58 -22.91
N PHE A 10 -16.29 21.00 -23.99
CA PHE A 10 -15.48 19.79 -23.91
C PHE A 10 -14.16 20.01 -23.15
N VAL A 11 -13.49 21.15 -23.37
CA VAL A 11 -12.26 21.50 -22.65
C VAL A 11 -12.53 21.73 -21.17
N ILE A 12 -13.61 22.43 -20.81
CA ILE A 12 -13.98 22.64 -19.41
C ILE A 12 -14.30 21.31 -18.71
N PHE A 13 -15.00 20.39 -19.38
CA PHE A 13 -15.30 19.07 -18.83
C PHE A 13 -14.03 18.22 -18.62
N PHE A 14 -13.09 18.27 -19.58
CA PHE A 14 -11.83 17.54 -19.47
C PHE A 14 -10.93 18.09 -18.36
N VAL A 15 -10.89 19.41 -18.20
CA VAL A 15 -10.15 20.09 -17.14
C VAL A 15 -10.76 19.75 -15.77
N LEU A 16 -12.08 19.78 -15.61
CA LEU A 16 -12.75 19.37 -14.38
C LEU A 16 -12.55 17.88 -14.04
N ALA A 17 -12.52 16.99 -15.03
CA ALA A 17 -12.25 15.57 -14.83
C ALA A 17 -10.81 15.31 -14.33
N SER A 18 -9.84 16.14 -14.75
CA SER A 18 -8.43 15.99 -14.35
C SER A 18 -8.14 16.40 -12.91
N TYR A 19 -8.93 17.30 -12.32
CA TYR A 19 -8.77 17.71 -10.91
C TYR A 19 -9.32 16.70 -9.89
N GLY A 20 -10.00 15.64 -10.34
CA GLY A 20 -10.59 14.60 -9.50
C GLY A 20 -9.68 13.39 -9.24
N VAL A 21 -8.51 13.32 -9.87
CA VAL A 21 -7.61 12.17 -9.69
C VAL A 21 -6.86 12.32 -8.37
N ARG A 22 -7.53 12.00 -7.26
CA ARG A 22 -6.82 11.64 -6.04
C ARG A 22 -6.03 10.40 -6.37
N SER A 23 -4.70 10.52 -6.34
CA SER A 23 -3.80 9.38 -6.30
C SER A 23 -4.07 8.61 -5.01
N VAL A 24 -5.08 7.73 -5.07
CA VAL A 24 -5.24 6.66 -4.10
C VAL A 24 -4.11 5.70 -4.43
N SER A 25 -3.01 5.82 -3.68
CA SER A 25 -1.94 4.84 -3.72
C SER A 25 -2.50 3.55 -3.16
N ALA A 26 -2.96 2.72 -4.08
CA ALA A 26 -3.74 1.56 -3.75
C ALA A 26 -2.77 0.40 -3.48
N ASN A 27 -2.65 0.11 -2.18
CA ASN A 27 -2.58 -1.24 -1.61
C ASN A 27 -1.21 -1.87 -1.31
N GLU A 28 -0.13 -1.10 -1.35
CA GLU A 28 1.13 -1.46 -0.71
C GLU A 28 1.44 -0.46 0.41
N GLY A 29 1.66 -0.98 1.61
CA GLY A 29 1.65 -0.11 2.76
C GLY A 29 1.90 -0.81 4.08
N PHE A 30 1.77 -0.01 5.13
CA PHE A 30 1.72 -0.51 6.49
C PHE A 30 0.53 0.09 7.23
N VAL A 31 0.04 -0.64 8.24
CA VAL A 31 -1.02 -0.22 9.14
C VAL A 31 -0.51 -0.38 10.55
N GLU A 32 -0.51 0.70 11.31
CA GLU A 32 -0.36 0.62 12.76
C GLU A 32 -1.76 0.51 13.37
N LEU A 33 -2.07 -0.64 13.96
CA LEU A 33 -3.36 -0.87 14.59
C LEU A 33 -3.33 -0.34 16.02
N ARG A 34 -4.17 0.68 16.27
CA ARG A 34 -4.30 1.31 17.58
C ARG A 34 -5.33 0.56 18.41
N ASN A 35 -4.98 0.30 19.66
CA ASN A 35 -5.89 -0.29 20.64
C ASN A 35 -7.05 0.66 20.94
N THR A 36 -8.28 0.15 20.97
CA THR A 36 -9.51 0.91 21.26
C THR A 36 -10.12 0.60 22.61
N VAL A 37 -9.62 -0.42 23.31
CA VAL A 37 -10.19 -0.96 24.55
C VAL A 37 -9.29 -0.79 25.77
N GLY A 38 -8.12 -0.17 25.61
CA GLY A 38 -7.16 0.09 26.69
C GLY A 38 -6.29 -1.12 27.07
N GLU A 39 -6.21 -2.12 26.19
CA GLU A 39 -5.26 -3.23 26.35
C GLU A 39 -3.89 -2.84 25.80
N ASP A 40 -2.82 -3.47 26.32
CA ASP A 40 -1.44 -3.26 25.84
C ASP A 40 -1.17 -3.92 24.47
N ALA A 41 -2.16 -4.59 23.89
CA ALA A 41 -2.05 -5.27 22.61
C ALA A 41 -1.74 -4.27 21.49
N ARG A 42 -0.65 -4.54 20.77
CA ARG A 42 -0.15 -3.72 19.66
C ARG A 42 0.01 -4.60 18.43
N CYS A 43 -0.56 -4.17 17.30
CA CYS A 43 -0.40 -4.89 16.04
C CYS A 43 0.13 -3.98 14.94
N HIS A 44 1.06 -4.50 14.18
CA HIS A 44 1.59 -3.91 12.97
C HIS A 44 1.22 -4.79 11.79
N VAL A 45 0.71 -4.18 10.73
CA VAL A 45 0.36 -4.87 9.50
C VAL A 45 1.19 -4.29 8.37
N THR A 46 1.71 -5.15 7.50
CA THR A 46 2.26 -4.73 6.22
C THR A 46 1.55 -5.46 5.11
N SER A 47 1.30 -4.78 4.00
CA SER A 47 0.68 -5.35 2.81
C SER A 47 1.49 -5.03 1.57
N GLY A 48 1.63 -6.02 0.69
CA GLY A 48 2.27 -5.88 -0.62
C GLY A 48 1.64 -6.81 -1.65
N ILE A 49 1.66 -6.42 -2.93
CA ILE A 49 1.27 -7.27 -4.05
C ILE A 49 2.44 -8.20 -4.36
N MET A 50 2.16 -9.50 -4.40
CA MET A 50 3.17 -10.49 -4.78
C MET A 50 2.97 -10.96 -6.22
N GLN A 51 3.86 -11.86 -6.69
CA GLN A 51 3.83 -12.40 -8.05
C GLN A 51 2.50 -13.10 -8.43
N ASP A 52 1.71 -13.52 -7.45
CA ASP A 52 0.38 -14.09 -7.62
C ASP A 52 -0.73 -13.04 -7.87
N LEU A 53 -0.36 -11.75 -7.96
CA LEU A 53 -1.26 -10.61 -8.08
C LEU A 53 -2.28 -10.53 -6.93
N GLN A 54 -1.93 -11.09 -5.77
CA GLN A 54 -2.71 -10.99 -4.54
C GLN A 54 -1.99 -10.14 -3.50
N TYR A 55 -2.76 -9.40 -2.72
CA TYR A 55 -2.25 -8.72 -1.53
C TYR A 55 -1.91 -9.74 -0.47
N ASN A 56 -0.64 -9.77 -0.09
CA ASN A 56 -0.14 -10.54 1.03
C ASN A 56 -0.09 -9.62 2.23
N VAL A 57 -0.94 -9.90 3.22
CA VAL A 57 -1.14 -9.06 4.41
C VAL A 57 -0.52 -9.77 5.60
N LEU A 58 0.66 -9.34 6.01
CA LEU A 58 1.36 -9.87 7.17
C LEU A 58 0.97 -9.08 8.41
N VAL A 59 0.35 -9.75 9.38
CA VAL A 59 -0.05 -9.18 10.65
C VAL A 59 0.89 -9.69 11.74
N LEU A 60 1.51 -8.77 12.48
CA LEU A 60 2.32 -9.06 13.65
C LEU A 60 1.76 -8.33 14.86
N CYS A 61 1.34 -9.09 15.85
CA CYS A 61 0.80 -8.61 17.11
C CYS A 61 1.71 -8.99 18.27
N ARG A 62 1.82 -8.08 19.23
CA ARG A 62 2.45 -8.30 20.53
C ARG A 62 1.43 -8.04 21.62
N ASP A 63 1.63 -8.72 22.75
CA ASP A 63 0.84 -8.53 23.97
C ASP A 63 -0.66 -8.79 23.76
N ILE A 64 -1.01 -9.61 22.75
CA ILE A 64 -2.37 -10.11 22.60
C ILE A 64 -2.64 -11.16 23.68
N THR A 65 -3.76 -11.01 24.37
CA THR A 65 -4.17 -12.01 25.36
C THR A 65 -4.93 -13.11 24.64
N TYR A 66 -4.24 -14.20 24.29
CA TYR A 66 -4.92 -15.40 23.80
C TYR A 66 -5.62 -16.09 24.98
N PRO A 67 -6.90 -16.45 24.87
CA PRO A 67 -7.66 -16.93 26.02
C PRO A 67 -7.03 -18.19 26.62
N GLY A 68 -6.79 -18.13 27.93
CA GLY A 68 -6.59 -19.30 28.81
C GLY A 68 -7.69 -19.44 29.87
N GLY A 69 -8.75 -18.60 29.80
CA GLY A 69 -9.89 -18.56 30.72
C GLY A 69 -11.14 -19.26 30.17
N THR A 70 -12.30 -19.06 30.84
CA THR A 70 -13.58 -19.71 30.47
C THR A 70 -14.23 -19.15 29.20
N ASP A 71 -13.91 -17.91 28.81
CA ASP A 71 -14.37 -17.31 27.57
C ASP A 71 -13.29 -17.40 26.50
N ILE A 72 -13.52 -18.27 25.50
CA ILE A 72 -12.64 -18.42 24.35
C ILE A 72 -13.06 -17.38 23.30
N PHE A 73 -12.20 -16.37 23.09
CA PHE A 73 -12.36 -15.39 22.02
C PHE A 73 -11.29 -15.58 20.94
N ASN A 74 -11.71 -15.37 19.70
CA ASN A 74 -10.88 -15.41 18.50
C ASN A 74 -10.65 -13.96 18.04
N TYR A 75 -9.41 -13.61 17.76
CA TYR A 75 -9.08 -12.31 17.18
C TYR A 75 -9.25 -12.39 15.67
N ILE A 76 -10.33 -11.82 15.14
CA ILE A 76 -10.65 -11.88 13.72
C ILE A 76 -10.25 -10.57 13.06
N VAL A 77 -9.47 -10.65 11.99
CA VAL A 77 -9.04 -9.52 11.18
C VAL A 77 -10.03 -9.28 10.06
N TRP A 78 -10.41 -8.01 9.94
CA TRP A 78 -11.30 -7.50 8.91
C TRP A 78 -10.61 -6.37 8.16
N THR A 79 -10.93 -6.26 6.88
CA THR A 79 -10.55 -5.15 6.01
C THR A 79 -11.80 -4.40 5.58
N THR A 80 -11.64 -3.10 5.33
CA THR A 80 -12.64 -2.29 4.61
C THR A 80 -12.17 -2.11 3.16
N PRO A 81 -12.76 -2.85 2.20
CA PRO A 81 -12.36 -2.75 0.80
C PRO A 81 -12.59 -1.36 0.22
N THR A 82 -11.87 -1.00 -0.84
CA THR A 82 -12.12 0.26 -1.57
C THR A 82 -13.52 0.29 -2.21
N SER A 83 -14.06 -0.88 -2.55
CA SER A 83 -15.44 -1.06 -3.03
C SER A 83 -16.51 -0.86 -1.94
N GLY A 84 -16.11 -0.69 -0.68
CA GLY A 84 -17.01 -0.61 0.48
C GLY A 84 -17.31 -1.97 1.11
N GLY A 85 -18.07 -1.92 2.21
CA GLY A 85 -18.39 -3.09 3.04
C GLY A 85 -17.24 -3.52 3.95
N VAL A 86 -17.37 -4.71 4.52
CA VAL A 86 -16.35 -5.35 5.35
C VAL A 86 -16.03 -6.71 4.79
N GLN A 87 -14.75 -7.08 4.80
CA GLN A 87 -14.29 -8.39 4.36
C GLN A 87 -13.45 -9.02 5.46
N LYS A 88 -13.73 -10.28 5.76
CA LYS A 88 -12.94 -11.09 6.68
C LYS A 88 -11.64 -11.54 6.01
N LEU A 89 -10.51 -11.32 6.67
CA LEU A 89 -9.24 -11.92 6.27
C LEU A 89 -9.02 -13.27 6.97
N GLY A 90 -9.30 -13.35 8.26
CA GLY A 90 -9.16 -14.58 9.04
C GLY A 90 -8.81 -14.34 10.50
N GLU A 91 -8.37 -15.38 11.19
CA GLU A 91 -8.01 -15.34 12.61
C GLU A 91 -6.52 -15.05 12.83
N ILE A 92 -6.19 -14.26 13.84
CA ILE A 92 -4.83 -14.09 14.35
C ILE A 92 -4.57 -15.19 15.39
N ALA A 93 -3.94 -16.28 14.96
CA ALA A 93 -3.42 -17.30 15.87
C ALA A 93 -2.00 -16.90 16.33
N LEU A 94 -1.75 -16.97 17.64
CA LEU A 94 -0.41 -16.76 18.26
C LEU A 94 0.28 -15.43 17.90
N GLY A 95 -0.49 -14.43 17.49
CA GLY A 95 0.00 -13.08 17.24
C GLY A 95 0.75 -12.89 15.92
N LYS A 96 0.84 -13.89 15.04
CA LYS A 96 1.45 -13.72 13.72
C LYS A 96 0.68 -14.51 12.69
N VAL A 97 0.32 -13.86 11.59
CA VAL A 97 -0.43 -14.51 10.52
C VAL A 97 -0.20 -13.81 9.20
N LEU A 98 -0.21 -14.59 8.13
CA LEU A 98 -0.15 -14.11 6.75
C LEU A 98 -1.49 -14.40 6.09
N PHE A 99 -2.16 -13.36 5.60
CA PHE A 99 -3.39 -13.48 4.82
C PHE A 99 -3.14 -13.16 3.35
N LYS A 100 -4.03 -13.67 2.50
CA LYS A 100 -4.09 -13.33 1.08
C LYS A 100 -5.46 -12.79 0.73
N THR A 101 -5.50 -11.68 0.00
CA THR A 101 -6.74 -11.13 -0.57
C THR A 101 -6.51 -10.60 -1.98
N LYS A 102 -7.53 -10.69 -2.83
CA LYS A 102 -7.54 -10.06 -4.16
C LYS A 102 -8.11 -8.64 -4.10
N ASN A 103 -8.80 -8.31 -3.02
CA ASN A 103 -9.50 -7.05 -2.92
C ASN A 103 -8.59 -6.00 -2.31
N GLU A 104 -8.62 -4.83 -2.92
CA GLU A 104 -8.01 -3.61 -2.44
C GLU A 104 -8.72 -3.13 -1.17
N PHE A 105 -7.99 -2.54 -0.22
CA PHE A 105 -8.55 -2.12 1.06
C PHE A 105 -7.90 -0.84 1.60
N THR A 106 -8.67 -0.10 2.41
CA THR A 106 -8.28 1.22 2.93
C THR A 106 -7.99 1.22 4.43
N SER A 107 -8.54 0.25 5.15
CA SER A 107 -8.32 0.10 6.58
C SER A 107 -8.43 -1.35 7.01
N ILE A 108 -7.87 -1.63 8.18
CA ILE A 108 -7.90 -2.92 8.86
C ILE A 108 -8.39 -2.70 10.29
N PHE A 109 -9.20 -3.63 10.79
CA PHE A 109 -9.59 -3.67 12.18
C PHE A 109 -9.68 -5.11 12.68
N VAL A 110 -9.62 -5.28 14.00
CA VAL A 110 -9.63 -6.57 14.68
C VAL A 110 -10.78 -6.61 15.66
N THR A 111 -11.56 -7.69 15.64
CA THR A 111 -12.63 -7.95 16.61
C THR A 111 -12.31 -9.15 17.50
N LYS A 112 -12.88 -9.17 18.71
CA LYS A 112 -12.93 -10.36 19.58
C LYS A 112 -14.25 -11.10 19.34
N GLU A 113 -14.19 -12.23 18.66
CA GLU A 113 -15.36 -13.04 18.28
C GLU A 113 -15.41 -14.34 19.06
N ARG A 114 -16.61 -14.75 19.51
CA ARG A 114 -16.78 -16.10 20.10
C ARG A 114 -16.72 -17.20 19.04
N ASP A 115 -17.26 -16.91 17.85
CA ASP A 115 -17.27 -17.83 16.72
C ASP A 115 -16.25 -17.38 15.68
N LYS A 116 -15.25 -18.24 15.44
CA LYS A 116 -14.23 -17.99 14.42
C LYS A 116 -14.79 -18.02 13.00
N ASP A 117 -15.96 -18.63 12.76
CA ASP A 117 -16.57 -18.82 11.44
C ASP A 117 -17.61 -17.73 11.11
N THR A 118 -17.72 -16.69 11.94
CA THR A 118 -18.61 -15.55 11.67
C THR A 118 -18.30 -14.90 10.31
N ARG A 119 -19.36 -14.52 9.58
CA ARG A 119 -19.28 -13.88 8.25
C ARG A 119 -19.29 -12.36 8.32
N GLU A 120 -19.73 -11.82 9.44
CA GLU A 120 -19.83 -10.39 9.70
C GLU A 120 -19.26 -10.11 11.10
N PRO A 121 -18.70 -8.91 11.33
CA PRO A 121 -18.20 -8.53 12.64
C PRO A 121 -19.38 -8.39 13.61
N LYS A 122 -19.35 -9.15 14.71
CA LYS A 122 -20.38 -9.10 15.77
C LYS A 122 -19.76 -8.77 17.13
N GLY A 123 -18.49 -9.08 17.28
CA GLY A 123 -17.70 -8.84 18.46
C GLY A 123 -17.25 -7.38 18.59
N GLN A 124 -16.66 -7.09 19.75
CA GLN A 124 -16.09 -5.78 20.02
C GLN A 124 -14.86 -5.55 19.14
N VAL A 125 -14.79 -4.38 18.49
CA VAL A 125 -13.57 -3.91 17.81
C VAL A 125 -12.55 -3.51 18.88
N VAL A 126 -11.41 -4.20 18.88
CA VAL A 126 -10.34 -4.00 19.87
C VAL A 126 -9.14 -3.25 19.33
N MET A 127 -8.94 -3.29 18.01
CA MET A 127 -7.87 -2.56 17.34
C MET A 127 -8.30 -2.12 15.95
N GLN A 128 -7.84 -0.95 15.50
CA GLN A 128 -8.11 -0.45 14.15
C GLN A 128 -7.02 0.48 13.64
N GLY A 129 -6.89 0.58 12.31
CA GLY A 129 -5.95 1.49 11.67
C GLY A 129 -6.23 1.65 10.18
N SER A 130 -5.80 2.78 9.63
CA SER A 130 -5.88 3.09 8.20
C SER A 130 -4.57 2.76 7.49
N LEU A 131 -4.66 2.33 6.24
CA LEU A 131 -3.50 2.02 5.41
C LEU A 131 -2.67 3.27 5.15
N GLN A 132 -1.38 3.18 5.44
CA GLN A 132 -0.38 4.20 5.15
C GLN A 132 0.50 3.73 3.99
N GLN A 133 0.70 4.62 3.02
CA GLN A 133 1.52 4.35 1.85
C GLN A 133 3.00 4.28 2.22
N ILE A 134 3.72 3.36 1.58
CA ILE A 134 5.18 3.33 1.58
C ILE A 134 5.70 4.39 0.61
N THR A 135 6.20 5.51 1.11
CA THR A 135 6.66 6.64 0.28
C THR A 135 8.15 6.60 -0.06
N PHE A 136 8.95 5.78 0.64
CA PHE A 136 10.40 5.73 0.44
C PHE A 136 10.82 5.10 -0.90
N LEU A 137 9.93 4.33 -1.53
CA LEU A 137 10.15 3.73 -2.85
C LEU A 137 9.78 4.69 -4.00
N ASP A 138 9.03 5.75 -3.72
CA ASP A 138 8.48 6.66 -4.73
C ASP A 138 9.50 7.71 -5.23
N GLY A 139 10.78 7.58 -4.86
CA GLY A 139 11.87 8.46 -5.34
C GLY A 139 11.76 9.92 -4.88
N SER A 140 10.82 10.25 -4.00
CA SER A 140 10.66 11.58 -3.43
C SER A 140 11.61 11.74 -2.24
N ASN A 141 12.69 12.51 -2.43
CA ASN A 141 13.57 13.01 -1.36
C ASN A 141 12.87 14.00 -0.42
N ARG A 142 11.63 13.72 0.00
CA ARG A 142 11.00 14.44 1.10
C ARG A 142 11.21 13.64 2.37
N VAL A 143 12.33 13.96 3.03
CA VAL A 143 12.48 13.80 4.47
C VAL A 143 11.32 14.56 5.11
N GLN A 144 10.20 13.86 5.35
CA GLN A 144 9.20 14.37 6.26
C GLN A 144 9.82 14.26 7.65
N ASN A 145 9.94 15.41 8.32
CA ASN A 145 10.42 15.52 9.69
C ASN A 145 9.68 14.52 10.58
N GLN A 146 10.32 13.38 10.83
CA GLN A 146 9.94 12.46 11.87
C GLN A 146 10.31 13.14 13.20
N PRO A 147 9.43 13.14 14.22
CA PRO A 147 9.81 13.58 15.55
C PRO A 147 11.02 12.75 15.99
N GLU A 148 12.10 13.45 16.32
CA GLU A 148 13.36 12.90 16.81
C GLU A 148 13.06 12.04 18.05
N LEU A 149 13.10 10.71 17.90
CA LEU A 149 13.19 9.82 19.06
C LEU A 149 14.54 10.13 19.72
N GLY A 150 14.50 10.59 20.97
CA GLY A 150 15.67 10.99 21.73
C GLY A 150 16.83 10.00 21.62
N GLN A 151 18.00 10.55 21.28
CA GLN A 151 19.28 9.86 21.25
C GLN A 151 19.55 9.06 22.53
N PRO A 152 19.89 7.76 22.41
CA PRO A 152 20.83 7.12 23.31
C PRO A 152 22.26 7.37 22.81
N GLU A 153 23.15 7.70 23.73
CA GLU A 153 24.57 8.01 23.50
C GLU A 153 25.29 6.99 22.63
N THR A 154 26.16 7.51 21.75
CA THR A 154 26.98 6.76 20.81
C THR A 154 28.20 6.15 21.52
N SER A 155 28.35 4.84 21.41
CA SER A 155 29.63 4.15 21.56
C SER A 155 30.19 3.86 20.15
N PRO A 156 31.46 4.19 19.83
CA PRO A 156 31.96 4.12 18.46
C PRO A 156 32.33 2.68 18.06
N SER A 157 31.83 2.24 16.90
CA SER A 157 32.27 1.04 16.19
C SER A 157 32.41 1.37 14.68
N PRO A 158 33.35 0.77 13.95
CA PRO A 158 34.10 1.44 12.89
C PRO A 158 33.34 1.57 11.55
N ILE A 159 33.72 2.63 10.83
CA ILE A 159 33.24 3.06 9.52
C ILE A 159 33.71 2.07 8.42
N PRO A 160 32.82 1.52 7.58
CA PRO A 160 33.20 0.92 6.31
C PRO A 160 33.36 2.02 5.24
N THR A 161 34.54 2.11 4.64
CA THR A 161 34.86 2.99 3.51
C THR A 161 34.10 2.54 2.25
N ALA A 162 33.26 3.41 1.69
CA ALA A 162 32.55 3.14 0.44
C ALA A 162 33.47 3.29 -0.78
N GLN A 163 33.53 2.25 -1.62
CA GLN A 163 34.19 2.25 -2.93
C GLN A 163 33.38 3.06 -3.97
N PRO A 164 34.05 3.72 -4.94
CA PRO A 164 33.38 4.52 -5.96
C PRO A 164 32.62 3.63 -6.97
N GLN A 165 31.33 3.95 -7.15
CA GLN A 165 30.45 3.27 -8.11
C GLN A 165 30.87 3.54 -9.57
N SER A 166 30.94 2.46 -10.34
CA SER A 166 31.41 2.41 -11.73
C SER A 166 30.48 3.14 -12.72
N VAL A 167 31.09 3.76 -13.73
CA VAL A 167 30.52 4.57 -14.84
C VAL A 167 29.48 3.83 -15.71
N VAL A 168 29.32 2.52 -15.55
CA VAL A 168 28.46 1.65 -16.38
C VAL A 168 26.97 1.95 -16.21
N SER A 169 26.52 2.42 -15.04
CA SER A 169 25.10 2.73 -14.78
C SER A 169 24.60 3.99 -15.50
N ARG A 170 25.49 4.86 -15.98
CA ARG A 170 25.11 6.05 -16.78
C ARG A 170 24.93 5.76 -18.26
N LEU A 171 25.50 4.67 -18.79
CA LEU A 171 25.37 4.33 -20.22
C LEU A 171 24.04 3.63 -20.56
N LEU A 172 23.46 2.87 -19.62
CA LEU A 172 22.21 2.13 -19.86
C LEU A 172 20.96 3.03 -19.90
N ALA A 173 20.97 4.17 -19.21
CA ALA A 173 19.88 5.14 -19.25
C ALA A 173 19.78 5.87 -20.61
N ALA A 174 20.88 5.98 -21.36
CA ALA A 174 20.89 6.61 -22.68
C ALA A 174 20.48 5.66 -23.84
N GLY A 175 20.56 4.34 -23.64
CA GLY A 175 20.23 3.35 -24.68
C GLY A 175 18.72 3.17 -24.91
N GLY A 176 17.90 3.31 -23.85
CA GLY A 176 16.45 3.08 -23.93
C GLY A 176 15.69 4.11 -24.77
N VAL A 177 16.14 5.37 -24.76
CA VAL A 177 15.49 6.47 -25.49
C VAL A 177 15.73 6.35 -27.00
N ILE A 178 16.93 5.92 -27.41
CA ILE A 178 17.30 5.77 -28.83
C ILE A 178 16.52 4.62 -29.49
N ALA A 179 16.31 3.52 -28.77
CA ALA A 179 15.54 2.38 -29.27
C ALA A 179 14.07 2.74 -29.52
N PHE A 180 13.48 3.57 -28.66
CA PHE A 180 12.08 3.99 -28.77
C PHE A 180 11.84 4.90 -29.98
N ILE A 181 12.77 5.82 -30.27
CA ILE A 181 12.67 6.73 -31.43
C ILE A 181 12.80 5.95 -32.74
N ALA A 182 13.74 5.00 -32.82
CA ALA A 182 13.91 4.17 -34.01
C ALA A 182 12.68 3.30 -34.31
N LEU A 183 12.10 2.68 -33.27
CA LEU A 183 10.89 1.87 -33.40
C LEU A 183 9.70 2.70 -33.90
N PHE A 184 9.53 3.91 -33.36
CA PHE A 184 8.43 4.81 -33.75
C PHE A 184 8.58 5.31 -35.20
N GLY A 185 9.82 5.57 -35.64
CA GLY A 185 10.12 5.94 -37.02
C GLY A 185 9.78 4.84 -38.03
N VAL A 186 10.11 3.57 -37.71
CA VAL A 186 9.76 2.43 -38.56
C VAL A 186 8.24 2.24 -38.65
N LEU A 187 7.52 2.38 -37.54
CA LEU A 187 6.05 2.30 -37.51
C LEU A 187 5.39 3.37 -38.39
N LEU A 188 5.90 4.61 -38.34
CA LEU A 188 5.41 5.69 -39.20
C LEU A 188 5.69 5.43 -40.69
N LEU A 189 6.86 4.89 -41.01
CA LEU A 189 7.22 4.56 -42.39
C LEU A 189 6.31 3.46 -42.95
N VAL A 190 6.09 2.38 -42.18
CA VAL A 190 5.14 1.32 -42.57
C VAL A 190 3.74 1.91 -42.78
N PHE A 191 3.26 2.73 -41.84
CA PHE A 191 1.93 3.36 -41.94
C PHE A 191 1.77 4.20 -43.21
N VAL A 192 2.79 4.96 -43.62
CA VAL A 192 2.76 5.78 -44.84
C VAL A 192 2.77 4.91 -46.10
N VAL A 193 3.52 3.80 -46.10
CA VAL A 193 3.58 2.88 -47.25
C VAL A 193 2.28 2.08 -47.41
N THR A 194 1.67 1.64 -46.31
CA THR A 194 0.42 0.87 -46.34
C THR A 194 -0.84 1.71 -46.57
N ARG A 195 -0.74 3.04 -46.45
CA ARG A 195 -1.88 3.97 -46.63
C ARG A 195 -1.93 4.59 -48.03
N LYS A 196 -0.99 4.24 -48.91
CA LYS A 196 -1.10 4.45 -50.37
C LYS A 196 -1.76 3.24 -51.02
#